data_AF-A0A840PXN1-F1
#
_entry.id   AF-A0A840PXN1-F1
#
_cell.length_a   1.000
_cell.length_b   1.000
_cell.length_c   1.000
_cell.angle_alpha   90.00
_cell.angle_beta   90.00
_cell.angle_gamma   90.00
#
_symmetry.space_group_name_H-M   'P 1'
#
loop_
_entity.id
_entity.type
_entity.pdbx_description
1 polymer ?
#
loop_
_entity_poly.entity_id
_entity_poly.type
_entity_poly.pdbx_seq_one_letter_code
_entity_poly.pdbx_strand_id
1 'polypeptide(L)'
;MWKKIVQIKIYNQTSILKLLKKNPEVIQRMIQFANSVEPGDATNREGIAASLYFKELLGDSFRRERGAVDAFNSALNYGYIVLRSCVARAVTAHGLHPALGIGHRNQYNAFNLVDDCMEVFRPVIDLWVVLSVKEEDYLTREMKQQLIARLSAKINIGGQKQTVLNAIDLFIQSFIKAMNNRDVDLLQYPADGIAI
;
A
#
# COMPACT_ATOMS: atom_id res chain seq x y z
N MET A 1 -2.90 12.43 -10.87
CA MET A 1 -3.26 11.12 -10.29
C MET A 1 -2.08 10.42 -9.62
N TRP A 2 -1.02 10.02 -10.33
CA TRP A 2 0.10 9.25 -9.73
C TRP A 2 0.72 9.89 -8.48
N LYS A 3 1.06 11.19 -8.53
CA LYS A 3 1.50 11.95 -7.35
C LYS A 3 0.59 11.75 -6.13
N LYS A 4 -0.74 11.83 -6.31
CA LYS A 4 -1.72 11.69 -5.23
C LYS A 4 -1.67 10.29 -4.61
N ILE A 5 -1.51 9.24 -5.42
CA ILE A 5 -1.36 7.85 -4.94
C ILE A 5 -0.12 7.71 -4.06
N VAL A 6 1.02 8.23 -4.50
CA VAL A 6 2.27 8.20 -3.73
C VAL A 6 2.11 8.95 -2.40
N GLN A 7 1.46 10.12 -2.42
CA GLN A 7 1.16 10.86 -1.19
C GLN A 7 0.30 10.05 -0.23
N ILE A 8 -0.78 9.42 -0.71
CA ILE A 8 -1.66 8.58 0.10
C ILE A 8 -0.89 7.41 0.72
N LYS A 9 -0.06 6.71 -0.06
CA LYS A 9 0.80 5.64 0.44
C LYS A 9 1.65 6.12 1.62
N ILE A 10 2.38 7.23 1.46
CA ILE A 10 3.27 7.75 2.51
C ILE A 10 2.49 8.20 3.74
N TYR A 11 1.33 8.85 3.58
CA TYR A 11 0.47 9.21 4.72
C TYR A 11 -0.06 7.99 5.45
N ASN A 12 -0.50 6.96 4.74
CA ASN A 12 -1.01 5.72 5.35
C ASN A 12 0.12 4.97 6.08
N GLN A 13 1.33 4.92 5.52
CA GLN A 13 2.52 4.45 6.22
C GLN A 13 2.80 5.26 7.50
N THR A 14 2.66 6.58 7.44
CA THR A 14 2.81 7.47 8.60
C THR A 14 1.78 7.15 9.68
N SER A 15 0.53 6.88 9.31
CA SER A 15 -0.55 6.52 10.23
C SER A 15 -0.25 5.22 10.98
N ILE A 16 0.37 4.24 10.32
CA ILE A 16 0.84 3.01 10.98
C ILE A 16 1.92 3.32 12.01
N LEU A 17 2.92 4.13 11.66
CA LEU A 17 3.96 4.53 12.60
C LEU A 17 3.38 5.24 13.83
N LYS A 18 2.38 6.12 13.61
CA LYS A 18 1.63 6.78 14.70
C LYS A 18 0.87 5.78 15.57
N LEU A 19 0.14 4.84 14.96
CA LEU A 19 -0.60 3.79 15.67
C LEU A 19 0.32 2.96 16.59
N LEU A 20 1.50 2.60 16.07
CA LEU A 20 2.51 1.83 16.77
C LEU A 20 3.42 2.67 17.69
N LYS A 21 3.11 3.97 17.86
CA LYS A 21 3.85 4.92 18.72
C LYS A 21 5.37 4.94 18.44
N LYS A 22 5.73 4.88 17.15
CA LYS A 22 7.10 4.95 16.64
C LYS A 22 7.69 6.36 16.77
N ASN A 23 8.97 6.53 16.42
CA ASN A 23 9.72 7.77 16.63
C ASN A 23 9.01 9.01 16.02
N PRO A 24 8.68 10.04 16.83
CA PRO A 24 8.02 11.26 16.36
C PRO A 24 8.78 12.03 15.27
N GLU A 25 10.11 12.04 15.30
CA GLU A 25 10.92 12.71 14.29
C GLU A 25 10.81 12.01 12.93
N VAL A 26 10.79 10.68 12.93
CA VAL A 26 10.58 9.88 11.72
C VAL A 26 9.17 10.11 11.17
N ILE A 27 8.16 10.15 12.03
CA ILE A 27 6.79 10.48 11.66
C ILE A 27 6.72 11.86 11.00
N GLN A 28 7.39 12.87 11.56
CA GLN A 28 7.43 14.22 10.99
C GLN A 28 8.11 14.24 9.62
N ARG A 29 9.24 13.55 9.47
CA ARG A 29 9.95 13.42 8.18
C ARG A 29 9.09 12.72 7.13
N MET A 30 8.35 11.67 7.49
CA MET A 30 7.42 11.00 6.58
C MET A 30 6.32 11.95 6.07
N ILE A 31 5.77 12.80 6.94
CA ILE A 31 4.80 13.84 6.55
C ILE A 31 5.44 14.84 5.57
N GLN A 32 6.68 15.27 5.83
CA GLN A 32 7.40 16.16 4.92
C GLN A 32 7.62 15.52 3.55
N PHE A 33 7.95 14.22 3.49
CA PHE A 33 8.07 13.49 2.23
C PHE A 33 6.74 13.43 1.47
N ALA A 34 5.63 13.13 2.15
CA ALA A 34 4.30 13.16 1.52
C ALA A 34 3.95 14.55 0.98
N ASN A 35 4.25 15.61 1.72
CA ASN A 35 3.97 16.99 1.28
C ASN A 35 4.84 17.44 0.09
N SER A 36 6.03 16.86 -0.08
CA SER A 36 7.01 17.25 -1.09
C SER A 36 7.08 16.34 -2.31
N VAL A 37 6.12 15.41 -2.48
CA VAL A 37 6.03 14.60 -3.70
C VAL A 37 5.78 15.51 -4.91
N GLU A 38 6.64 15.41 -5.91
CA GLU A 38 6.54 16.15 -7.16
C GLU A 38 5.81 15.34 -8.25
N PRO A 39 5.30 15.98 -9.32
CA PRO A 39 4.73 15.26 -10.45
C PRO A 39 5.71 14.19 -10.98
N GLY A 40 5.23 12.94 -11.11
CA GLY A 40 6.07 11.82 -11.53
C GLY A 40 7.03 11.30 -10.46
N ASP A 41 6.97 11.80 -9.22
CA ASP A 41 7.93 11.54 -8.14
C ASP A 41 9.39 11.79 -8.55
N ALA A 42 9.64 12.93 -9.22
CA ALA A 42 10.96 13.29 -9.76
C ALA A 42 12.11 13.31 -8.72
N THR A 43 11.78 13.56 -7.45
CA THR A 43 12.75 13.57 -6.34
C THR A 43 12.79 12.26 -5.55
N ASN A 44 12.16 11.19 -6.05
CA ASN A 44 12.13 9.85 -5.47
C ASN A 44 11.69 9.82 -4.00
N ARG A 45 10.64 10.59 -3.66
CA ARG A 45 10.11 10.64 -2.30
C ARG A 45 9.50 9.32 -1.89
N GLU A 46 8.94 8.57 -2.83
CA GLU A 46 8.41 7.23 -2.58
C GLU A 46 9.50 6.28 -2.05
N GLY A 47 10.63 6.18 -2.74
CA GLY A 47 11.72 5.29 -2.36
C GLY A 47 12.39 5.71 -1.04
N ILE A 48 12.63 7.01 -0.86
CA ILE A 48 13.23 7.55 0.37
C ILE A 48 12.30 7.31 1.57
N ALA A 49 11.01 7.60 1.42
CA ALA A 49 10.01 7.36 2.47
C ALA A 49 9.89 5.87 2.79
N ALA A 50 9.85 5.00 1.79
CA ALA A 50 9.78 3.55 2.00
C ALA A 50 11.00 3.01 2.77
N SER A 51 12.21 3.47 2.43
CA SER A 51 13.41 3.05 3.16
C SER A 51 13.41 3.51 4.61
N LEU A 52 12.95 4.73 4.90
CA LEU A 52 12.86 5.24 6.26
C LEU A 52 11.75 4.51 7.05
N TYR A 53 10.59 4.32 6.41
CA TYR A 53 9.43 3.64 6.97
C TYR A 53 9.77 2.22 7.44
N PHE A 54 10.35 1.38 6.58
CA PHE A 54 10.60 -0.02 6.94
C PHE A 54 11.67 -0.17 8.02
N LYS A 55 12.69 0.70 8.04
CA LYS A 55 13.67 0.74 9.14
C LYS A 55 13.01 1.05 10.48
N GLU A 56 12.16 2.07 10.53
CA GLU A 56 11.45 2.42 11.75
C GLU A 56 10.43 1.35 12.16
N LEU A 57 9.78 0.72 11.18
CA LEU A 57 8.75 -0.28 11.41
C LEU A 57 9.35 -1.58 11.98
N LEU A 58 10.38 -2.13 11.30
CA LEU A 58 10.91 -3.48 11.50
C LEU A 58 12.33 -3.51 12.09
N GLY A 59 12.97 -2.36 12.30
CA GLY A 59 14.30 -2.23 12.89
C GLY A 59 15.39 -1.83 11.88
N ASP A 60 16.49 -1.27 12.39
CA ASP A 60 17.58 -0.69 11.58
C ASP A 60 18.35 -1.73 10.73
N SER A 61 18.35 -2.99 11.17
CA SER A 61 18.94 -4.11 10.46
C SER A 61 18.09 -4.56 9.26
N PHE A 62 16.79 -4.29 9.27
CA PHE A 62 15.89 -4.74 8.23
C PHE A 62 16.16 -4.02 6.90
N ARG A 63 16.23 -4.81 5.82
CA ARG A 63 16.33 -4.34 4.45
C ARG A 63 15.23 -4.95 3.63
N ARG A 64 14.51 -4.10 2.88
CA ARG A 64 13.54 -4.56 1.89
C ARG A 64 14.31 -4.99 0.64
N GLU A 65 14.58 -6.28 0.51
CA GLU A 65 15.42 -6.82 -0.55
C GLU A 65 14.67 -7.81 -1.43
N ARG A 66 14.97 -7.75 -2.73
CA ARG A 66 14.37 -8.68 -3.70
C ARG A 66 15.06 -10.03 -3.57
N GLY A 67 14.27 -11.07 -3.32
CA GLY A 67 14.79 -12.44 -3.14
C GLY A 67 15.26 -12.75 -1.72
N ALA A 68 15.14 -11.81 -0.78
CA ALA A 68 15.34 -12.09 0.63
C ALA A 68 14.29 -13.10 1.13
N VAL A 69 14.75 -14.07 1.93
CA VAL A 69 13.96 -15.21 2.43
C VAL A 69 13.69 -15.12 3.93
N ASP A 70 14.02 -14.01 4.58
CA ASP A 70 13.65 -13.76 5.97
C ASP A 70 12.12 -13.70 6.15
N ALA A 71 11.68 -13.86 7.40
CA ALA A 71 10.28 -13.95 7.77
C ALA A 71 9.46 -12.76 7.27
N PHE A 72 9.95 -11.54 7.53
CA PHE A 72 9.26 -10.30 7.20
C PHE A 72 9.17 -10.09 5.69
N ASN A 73 10.29 -10.18 4.95
CA ASN A 73 10.27 -10.05 3.50
C ASN A 73 9.36 -11.10 2.86
N SER A 74 9.41 -12.35 3.33
CA SER A 74 8.57 -13.43 2.84
C SER A 74 7.08 -13.14 3.07
N ALA A 75 6.70 -12.71 4.27
CA ALA A 75 5.33 -12.36 4.62
C ALA A 75 4.81 -11.14 3.85
N LEU A 76 5.61 -10.08 3.73
CA LEU A 76 5.28 -8.89 2.94
C LEU A 76 5.10 -9.24 1.46
N ASN A 77 6.04 -10.01 0.89
CA ASN A 77 5.96 -10.48 -0.50
C ASN A 77 4.67 -11.25 -0.74
N TYR A 78 4.36 -12.20 0.14
CA TYR A 78 3.14 -13.00 0.03
C TYR A 78 1.87 -12.14 0.13
N GLY A 79 1.78 -11.30 1.16
CA GLY A 79 0.63 -10.41 1.36
C GLY A 79 0.42 -9.45 0.20
N TYR A 80 1.50 -8.88 -0.36
CA TYR A 80 1.42 -8.03 -1.54
C TYR A 80 0.99 -8.80 -2.79
N ILE A 81 1.44 -10.04 -2.99
CA ILE A 81 0.99 -10.87 -4.12
C ILE A 81 -0.52 -11.11 -4.04
N VAL A 82 -1.04 -11.44 -2.85
CA VAL A 82 -2.48 -11.64 -2.64
C VAL A 82 -3.24 -10.32 -2.86
N LEU A 83 -2.76 -9.21 -2.29
CA LEU A 83 -3.35 -7.88 -2.49
C LEU A 83 -3.38 -7.51 -3.98
N ARG A 84 -2.27 -7.69 -4.70
CA ARG A 84 -2.16 -7.46 -6.14
C ARG A 84 -3.19 -8.25 -6.92
N SER A 85 -3.44 -9.52 -6.58
CA SER A 85 -4.47 -10.33 -7.22
C SER A 85 -5.89 -9.77 -7.01
N CYS A 86 -6.17 -9.24 -5.82
CA CYS A 86 -7.46 -8.64 -5.49
C CYS A 86 -7.68 -7.32 -6.25
N VAL A 87 -6.65 -6.47 -6.31
CA VAL A 87 -6.67 -5.23 -7.08
C VAL A 87 -6.76 -5.51 -8.59
N ALA A 88 -6.03 -6.51 -9.11
CA ALA A 88 -6.13 -6.92 -10.50
C ALA A 88 -7.54 -7.37 -10.89
N ARG A 89 -8.20 -8.12 -10.01
CA ARG A 89 -9.60 -8.51 -10.17
C ARG A 89 -10.51 -7.29 -10.26
N ALA A 90 -10.40 -6.33 -9.34
CA ALA A 90 -11.22 -5.12 -9.33
C ALA A 90 -10.97 -4.23 -10.56
N VAL A 91 -9.71 -3.98 -10.90
CA VAL A 91 -9.29 -3.24 -12.10
C VAL A 91 -9.94 -3.83 -13.35
N THR A 92 -9.82 -5.14 -13.53
CA THR A 92 -10.37 -5.84 -14.71
C THR A 92 -11.91 -5.85 -14.69
N ALA A 93 -12.53 -6.07 -13.53
CA ALA A 93 -13.99 -6.09 -13.38
C ALA A 93 -14.62 -4.73 -13.71
N HIS A 94 -13.89 -3.63 -13.49
CA HIS A 94 -14.32 -2.28 -13.86
C HIS A 94 -13.91 -1.85 -15.29
N GLY A 95 -13.43 -2.79 -16.12
CA GLY A 95 -13.14 -2.55 -17.54
C GLY A 95 -11.80 -1.85 -17.80
N LEU A 96 -10.93 -1.74 -16.81
CA LEU A 96 -9.60 -1.17 -16.97
C LEU A 96 -8.60 -2.23 -17.41
N HIS A 97 -7.61 -1.83 -18.21
CA HIS A 97 -6.55 -2.73 -18.65
C HIS A 97 -5.37 -2.76 -17.64
N PRO A 98 -5.04 -3.90 -17.01
CA PRO A 98 -4.04 -3.99 -15.95
C PRO A 98 -2.63 -3.47 -16.30
N ALA A 99 -2.21 -3.60 -17.56
CA ALA A 99 -0.89 -3.19 -18.02
C ALA A 99 -0.71 -1.67 -18.23
N LEU A 100 -1.81 -0.89 -18.28
CA LEU A 100 -1.76 0.54 -18.61
C LEU A 100 -1.62 1.41 -17.36
N GLY A 101 -0.40 1.44 -16.81
CA GLY A 101 -0.07 2.24 -15.63
C GLY A 101 -0.12 3.75 -15.88
N ILE A 102 -0.34 4.50 -14.81
CA ILE A 102 -0.27 5.96 -14.75
C ILE A 102 1.06 6.45 -14.15
N GLY A 103 1.70 5.62 -13.33
CA GLY A 103 3.03 5.83 -12.76
C GLY A 103 4.02 4.85 -13.37
N HIS A 104 3.82 3.56 -13.11
CA HIS A 104 4.65 2.49 -13.67
C HIS A 104 4.47 2.36 -15.19
N ARG A 105 5.58 2.25 -15.92
CA ARG A 105 5.62 2.18 -17.40
C ARG A 105 6.50 1.05 -17.93
N ASN A 106 6.74 0.02 -17.14
CA ASN A 106 7.57 -1.09 -17.59
C ASN A 106 6.80 -1.91 -18.63
N GLN A 107 7.28 -1.92 -19.87
CA GLN A 107 6.66 -2.64 -20.98
C GLN A 107 6.56 -4.16 -20.77
N TYR A 108 7.38 -4.73 -19.88
CA TYR A 108 7.35 -6.16 -19.55
C TYR A 108 6.44 -6.48 -18.34
N ASN A 109 5.86 -5.47 -17.69
CA ASN A 109 4.99 -5.66 -16.54
C ASN A 109 3.51 -5.59 -16.97
N ALA A 110 2.85 -6.74 -17.01
CA ALA A 110 1.42 -6.86 -17.36
C ALA A 110 0.46 -6.25 -16.33
N PHE A 111 0.96 -5.68 -15.23
CA PHE A 111 0.17 -5.23 -14.08
C PHE A 111 0.52 -3.80 -13.62
N ASN A 112 1.11 -2.96 -14.47
CA ASN A 112 1.52 -1.60 -14.07
C ASN A 112 0.40 -0.80 -13.37
N LEU A 113 -0.83 -0.82 -13.89
CA LEU A 113 -1.96 -0.10 -13.28
C LEU A 113 -2.36 -0.72 -11.94
N VAL A 114 -2.29 -2.06 -11.85
CA VAL A 114 -2.59 -2.78 -10.61
C VAL A 114 -1.57 -2.41 -9.54
N ASP A 115 -0.30 -2.36 -9.91
CA ASP A 115 0.81 -1.98 -9.03
C ASP A 115 0.64 -0.52 -8.59
N ASP A 116 0.25 0.39 -9.49
CA ASP A 116 -0.09 1.77 -9.12
C ASP A 116 -1.25 1.83 -8.12
N CYS A 117 -2.36 1.13 -8.40
CA CYS A 117 -3.56 1.18 -7.56
C CYS A 117 -3.38 0.52 -6.19
N MET A 118 -2.57 -0.54 -6.09
CA MET A 118 -2.38 -1.25 -4.82
C MET A 118 -1.52 -0.47 -3.81
N GLU A 119 -0.77 0.56 -4.25
CA GLU A 119 0.10 1.35 -3.37
C GLU A 119 -0.66 1.96 -2.18
N VAL A 120 -1.92 2.39 -2.36
CA VAL A 120 -2.73 2.96 -1.27
C VAL A 120 -3.14 1.93 -0.21
N PHE A 121 -3.07 0.64 -0.54
CA PHE A 121 -3.49 -0.48 0.32
C PHE A 121 -2.32 -1.28 0.88
N ARG A 122 -1.09 -1.14 0.37
CA ARG A 122 0.09 -1.81 0.95
C ARG A 122 0.22 -1.64 2.47
N PRO A 123 -0.03 -0.46 3.06
CA PRO A 123 0.04 -0.25 4.50
C PRO A 123 -0.81 -1.24 5.30
N VAL A 124 -1.95 -1.69 4.74
CA VAL A 124 -2.78 -2.73 5.37
C VAL A 124 -1.95 -3.99 5.63
N ILE A 125 -1.24 -4.48 4.61
CA ILE A 125 -0.39 -5.67 4.72
C ILE A 125 0.78 -5.40 5.67
N ASP A 126 1.38 -4.22 5.59
CA ASP A 126 2.51 -3.83 6.44
C ASP A 126 2.15 -3.92 7.93
N LEU A 127 0.98 -3.39 8.30
CA LEU A 127 0.44 -3.46 9.66
C LEU A 127 0.21 -4.90 10.11
N TRP A 128 -0.40 -5.73 9.28
CA TRP A 128 -0.68 -7.11 9.66
C TRP A 128 0.59 -7.95 9.82
N VAL A 129 1.59 -7.72 8.98
CA VAL A 129 2.88 -8.40 9.08
C VAL A 129 3.58 -8.02 10.38
N VAL A 130 3.72 -6.73 10.70
CA VAL A 130 4.43 -6.32 11.93
C VAL A 130 3.70 -6.76 13.21
N LEU A 131 2.37 -6.94 13.17
CA LEU A 131 1.59 -7.43 14.30
C LEU A 131 1.62 -8.95 14.49
N SER A 132 1.90 -9.72 13.43
CA SER A 132 1.68 -11.17 13.42
C SER A 132 2.93 -12.00 13.13
N VAL A 133 4.02 -11.37 12.70
CA VAL A 133 5.27 -12.04 12.29
C VAL A 133 6.41 -11.54 13.17
N LYS A 134 7.30 -12.45 13.56
CA LYS A 134 8.55 -12.18 14.27
C LYS A 134 9.75 -12.43 13.38
N GLU A 135 10.91 -11.92 13.76
CA GLU A 135 12.13 -12.00 12.96
C GLU A 135 12.62 -13.46 12.81
N GLU A 136 12.49 -14.24 13.87
CA GLU A 136 12.86 -15.66 13.95
C GLU A 136 11.87 -16.62 13.26
N ASP A 137 10.74 -16.12 12.78
CA ASP A 137 9.72 -16.96 12.15
C ASP A 137 10.15 -17.47 10.76
N TYR A 138 9.36 -18.39 10.22
CA TYR A 138 9.34 -18.72 8.80
C TYR A 138 7.91 -18.69 8.30
N LEU A 139 7.70 -18.35 7.03
CA LEU A 139 6.35 -18.16 6.50
C LEU A 139 5.60 -19.50 6.36
N THR A 140 4.84 -19.85 7.39
CA THR A 140 4.04 -21.09 7.43
C THR A 140 2.76 -20.97 6.60
N ARG A 141 2.12 -22.12 6.33
CA ARG A 141 0.79 -22.16 5.70
C ARG A 141 -0.26 -21.43 6.53
N GLU A 142 -0.21 -21.58 7.85
CA GLU A 142 -1.17 -20.94 8.75
C GLU A 142 -1.03 -19.41 8.71
N MET A 143 0.20 -18.89 8.78
CA MET A 143 0.45 -17.45 8.66
C MET A 143 -0.07 -16.89 7.33
N LYS A 144 0.12 -17.62 6.22
CA LYS A 144 -0.43 -17.26 4.92
C LYS A 144 -1.96 -17.17 4.94
N GLN A 145 -2.63 -18.14 5.56
CA GLN A 145 -4.09 -18.15 5.70
C GLN A 145 -4.58 -16.98 6.56
N GLN A 146 -3.89 -16.69 7.66
CA GLN A 146 -4.20 -15.56 8.52
C GLN A 146 -4.05 -14.23 7.76
N LEU A 147 -2.96 -14.02 7.01
CA LEU A 147 -2.77 -12.83 6.18
C LEU A 147 -3.89 -12.65 5.15
N ILE A 148 -4.34 -13.73 4.50
CA ILE A 148 -5.47 -13.67 3.56
C ILE A 148 -6.76 -13.25 4.27
N ALA A 149 -7.05 -13.84 5.44
CA ALA A 149 -8.26 -13.53 6.20
C ALA A 149 -8.35 -12.04 6.57
N ARG A 150 -7.22 -11.35 6.71
CA ARG A 150 -7.17 -9.92 7.01
C ARG A 150 -7.65 -9.02 5.88
N LEU A 151 -7.76 -9.50 4.65
CA LEU A 151 -8.42 -8.75 3.57
C LEU A 151 -9.94 -8.60 3.81
N SER A 152 -10.51 -9.36 4.74
CA SER A 152 -11.89 -9.16 5.21
C SER A 152 -12.01 -8.20 6.40
N ALA A 153 -10.89 -7.71 6.95
CA ALA A 153 -10.89 -6.73 8.05
C ALA A 153 -11.53 -5.40 7.62
N LYS A 154 -11.93 -4.59 8.60
CA LYS A 154 -12.63 -3.33 8.33
C LYS A 154 -11.64 -2.18 8.20
N ILE A 155 -11.84 -1.35 7.19
CA ILE A 155 -11.06 -0.15 6.91
C ILE A 155 -12.00 1.02 6.66
N ASN A 156 -11.58 2.24 7.02
CA ASN A 156 -12.37 3.44 6.78
C ASN A 156 -12.04 4.02 5.38
N ILE A 157 -13.04 4.15 4.52
CA ILE A 157 -12.94 4.75 3.19
C ILE A 157 -14.19 5.59 2.93
N GLY A 158 -14.02 6.83 2.47
CA GLY A 158 -15.15 7.74 2.19
C GLY A 158 -16.04 8.02 3.41
N GLY A 159 -15.49 7.95 4.63
CA GLY A 159 -16.24 8.16 5.87
C GLY A 159 -17.06 6.94 6.34
N GLN A 160 -16.90 5.78 5.69
CA GLN A 160 -17.62 4.56 6.03
C GLN A 160 -16.67 3.40 6.33
N LYS A 161 -17.08 2.53 7.26
CA LYS A 161 -16.36 1.27 7.54
C LYS A 161 -16.73 0.21 6.51
N GLN A 162 -15.76 -0.21 5.72
CA GLN A 162 -15.92 -1.21 4.66
C GLN A 162 -14.92 -2.37 4.87
N THR A 163 -15.15 -3.53 4.26
CA THR A 163 -14.08 -4.54 4.20
C THR A 163 -12.95 -4.04 3.29
N VAL A 164 -11.70 -4.50 3.47
CA VAL A 164 -10.60 -4.12 2.57
C VAL A 164 -10.94 -4.49 1.12
N LEU A 165 -11.54 -5.67 0.90
CA LEU A 165 -12.00 -6.08 -0.43
C LEU A 165 -12.99 -5.08 -1.05
N ASN A 166 -14.03 -4.66 -0.32
CA ASN A 166 -14.99 -3.68 -0.85
C ASN A 166 -14.37 -2.29 -1.00
N ALA A 167 -13.43 -1.93 -0.11
CA ALA A 167 -12.70 -0.67 -0.21
C ALA A 167 -11.83 -0.61 -1.48
N ILE A 168 -11.26 -1.73 -1.93
CA ILE A 168 -10.56 -1.81 -3.22
C ILE A 168 -11.52 -1.48 -4.36
N ASP A 169 -12.71 -2.10 -4.39
CA ASP A 169 -13.71 -1.82 -5.44
C ASP A 169 -14.15 -0.34 -5.44
N LEU A 170 -14.44 0.24 -4.26
CA LEU A 170 -14.77 1.66 -4.11
C LEU A 170 -13.64 2.58 -4.57
N PHE A 171 -12.38 2.25 -4.24
CA PHE A 171 -11.21 2.98 -4.70
C PHE A 171 -11.13 2.97 -6.23
N ILE A 172 -11.26 1.80 -6.88
CA ILE A 172 -11.20 1.69 -8.35
C ILE A 172 -12.34 2.46 -9.03
N GLN A 173 -13.57 2.39 -8.51
CA GLN A 173 -14.70 3.16 -9.04
C GLN A 173 -14.45 4.66 -8.96
N SER A 174 -13.99 5.14 -7.80
CA SER A 174 -13.67 6.56 -7.59
C SER A 174 -12.45 7.01 -8.41
N PHE A 175 -11.49 6.13 -8.65
CA PHE A 175 -10.35 6.35 -9.52
C PHE A 175 -10.79 6.62 -10.95
N ILE A 176 -11.69 5.79 -11.49
CA ILE A 176 -12.28 5.99 -12.84
C ILE A 176 -13.02 7.33 -12.89
N LYS A 177 -13.86 7.60 -11.87
CA LYS A 177 -14.59 8.87 -11.77
C LYS A 177 -13.64 10.07 -11.78
N ALA A 178 -12.59 10.04 -10.97
CA ALA A 178 -11.59 11.09 -10.87
C ALA A 178 -10.84 11.31 -12.19
N MET A 179 -10.45 10.22 -12.87
CA MET A 179 -9.77 10.29 -14.16
C MET A 179 -10.67 10.87 -15.26
N ASN A 180 -11.92 10.42 -15.36
CA ASN A 180 -12.88 10.90 -16.36
C ASN A 180 -13.22 12.38 -16.19
N ASN A 181 -13.36 12.84 -14.94
CA ASN A 181 -13.67 14.25 -14.63
C ASN A 181 -12.42 15.13 -14.53
N ARG A 182 -11.21 14.55 -14.64
CA ARG A 182 -9.93 15.23 -14.42
C ARG A 182 -9.85 15.94 -13.07
N ASP A 183 -10.49 15.36 -12.06
CA ASP A 183 -10.58 15.90 -10.71
C ASP A 183 -10.13 14.84 -9.71
N VAL A 184 -8.96 15.06 -9.12
CA VAL A 184 -8.33 14.12 -8.18
C VAL A 184 -9.01 14.10 -6.81
N ASP A 185 -9.82 15.10 -6.47
CA ASP A 185 -10.49 15.18 -5.17
C ASP A 185 -11.70 14.25 -5.09
N LEU A 186 -12.16 13.73 -6.25
CA LEU A 186 -13.18 12.68 -6.32
C LEU A 186 -12.67 11.30 -5.92
N LEU A 187 -11.35 11.12 -5.79
CA LEU A 187 -10.74 9.85 -5.42
C LEU A 187 -11.05 9.52 -3.96
N GLN A 188 -11.70 8.38 -3.74
CA GLN A 188 -11.90 7.80 -2.41
C GLN A 188 -10.78 6.81 -2.13
N TYR A 189 -10.15 6.91 -0.97
CA TYR A 189 -9.04 6.06 -0.56
C TYR A 189 -9.11 5.79 0.96
N PRO A 190 -8.40 4.78 1.47
CA PRO A 190 -8.32 4.53 2.90
C PRO A 190 -7.85 5.75 3.68
N ALA A 191 -8.55 6.11 4.75
CA ALA A 191 -8.27 7.32 5.53
C ALA A 191 -6.88 7.29 6.20
N ASP A 192 -6.44 6.11 6.64
CA ASP A 192 -5.21 5.92 7.41
C ASP A 192 -4.47 4.61 7.05
N GLY A 193 -5.00 3.79 6.14
CA GLY A 193 -4.43 2.48 5.80
C GLY A 193 -4.49 1.44 6.93
N ILE A 194 -5.21 1.72 8.01
CA ILE A 194 -5.35 0.85 9.17
C ILE A 194 -6.60 0.01 8.98
N ALA A 195 -6.43 -1.29 8.75
CA ALA A 195 -7.53 -2.24 8.75
C ALA A 195 -7.45 -3.11 10.00
N ILE A 196 -8.55 -3.21 10.76
CA ILE A 196 -8.65 -4.02 11.99
C ILE A 196 -10.01 -4.71 12.06
#